data_AF-A0ABD3U1W8-F1
#
_entry.id   AF-A0ABD3U1W8-F1
#
_cell.length_a   1.000
_cell.length_b   1.000
_cell.length_c   1.000
_cell.angle_alpha   90.00
_cell.angle_beta   90.00
_cell.angle_gamma   90.00
#
_symmetry.space_group_name_H-M   'P 1'
#
loop_
_entity.id
_entity.type
_entity.pdbx_description
1 polymer ?
#
loop_
_entity_poly.entity_id
_entity_poly.type
_entity_poly.pdbx_seq_one_letter_code
_entity_poly.pdbx_strand_id
1 'polypeptide(L)'
;MFESCGEILALSLFMLLYIVTASSDCPISCDCGDEAETVNLSCKSTIPYTLPLNTRVVNIIDIEYKHLNQSHFNHTRWANVTNLYLSGKSVTHVADYTFLNVTNLTHLQISFDI
;
A
#
# COMPACT_ATOMS: atom_id res chain seq x y z
N MET A 1 -39.76 -4.84 -33.87
CA MET A 1 -38.30 -5.06 -33.81
C MET A 1 -37.62 -3.81 -33.23
N PHE A 2 -37.77 -3.53 -31.93
CA PHE A 2 -37.01 -2.49 -31.20
C PHE A 2 -37.00 -2.82 -29.69
N GLU A 3 -36.59 -4.04 -29.32
CA GLU A 3 -36.51 -4.46 -27.90
C GLU A 3 -35.07 -4.78 -27.45
N SER A 4 -34.09 -4.73 -28.35
CA SER A 4 -32.72 -5.22 -28.07
C SER A 4 -31.68 -4.10 -27.81
N CYS A 5 -32.03 -2.82 -27.96
CA CYS A 5 -31.08 -1.70 -27.81
C CYS A 5 -30.87 -1.27 -26.34
N GLY A 6 -31.89 -1.42 -25.49
CA GLY A 6 -31.84 -0.98 -24.08
C GLY A 6 -30.96 -1.88 -23.19
N GLU A 7 -30.96 -3.19 -23.43
CA GLU A 7 -30.20 -4.15 -22.63
C GLU A 7 -28.68 -4.08 -22.89
N ILE A 8 -28.28 -3.81 -24.14
CA ILE A 8 -26.87 -3.68 -24.52
C ILE A 8 -26.24 -2.43 -23.88
N LEU A 9 -27.00 -1.32 -23.80
CA LEU A 9 -26.58 -0.09 -23.13
C LEU A 9 -26.50 -0.27 -21.60
N ALA A 10 -27.40 -1.06 -21.02
CA ALA A 10 -27.35 -1.37 -19.59
C ALA A 10 -26.13 -2.24 -19.24
N LEU A 11 -25.84 -3.28 -20.03
CA LEU A 11 -24.68 -4.15 -19.81
C LEU A 11 -23.35 -3.41 -19.98
N SER A 12 -23.25 -2.49 -20.95
CA SER A 12 -22.05 -1.66 -21.14
C SER A 12 -21.86 -0.65 -20.00
N LEU A 13 -22.95 -0.06 -19.48
CA LEU A 13 -22.91 0.77 -18.27
C LEU A 13 -22.51 -0.01 -17.02
N PHE A 14 -23.01 -1.24 -16.85
CA PHE A 14 -22.62 -2.13 -15.75
C PHE A 14 -21.14 -2.53 -15.83
N MET A 15 -20.63 -2.83 -17.04
CA MET A 15 -19.20 -3.10 -17.27
C MET A 15 -18.34 -1.87 -16.97
N LEU A 16 -18.77 -0.68 -17.37
CA LEU A 16 -18.05 0.57 -17.07
C LEU A 16 -18.09 0.91 -15.57
N LEU A 17 -19.21 0.67 -14.88
CA LEU A 17 -19.31 0.84 -13.43
C LEU A 17 -18.36 -0.12 -12.68
N TYR A 18 -18.27 -1.37 -13.15
CA TYR A 18 -17.38 -2.39 -12.59
C TYR A 18 -15.90 -2.01 -12.75
N ILE A 19 -15.53 -1.45 -13.91
CA ILE A 19 -14.18 -0.93 -14.16
C ILE A 19 -13.86 0.27 -13.24
N VAL A 20 -14.83 1.17 -13.01
CA VAL A 20 -14.65 2.34 -12.13
C VAL A 20 -14.41 1.92 -10.67
N THR A 21 -15.08 0.86 -10.19
CA THR A 21 -14.85 0.30 -8.85
C THR A 21 -13.51 -0.43 -8.70
N ALA A 22 -12.87 -0.79 -9.81
CA ALA A 22 -11.57 -1.47 -9.86
C ALA A 22 -10.40 -0.51 -10.11
N SER A 23 -10.57 0.79 -9.83
CA SER A 23 -9.43 1.70 -9.68
C SER A 23 -8.71 1.36 -8.38
N SER A 24 -7.80 0.41 -8.50
CA SER A 24 -6.89 -0.05 -7.48
C SER A 24 -6.09 1.14 -6.93
N ASP A 25 -6.45 1.60 -5.73
CA ASP A 25 -5.66 2.52 -4.89
C ASP A 25 -4.32 1.88 -4.43
N CYS A 26 -3.94 0.77 -5.08
CA CYS A 26 -2.76 -0.02 -4.78
C CYS A 26 -1.53 0.59 -5.48
N PRO A 27 -0.45 0.90 -4.74
CA PRO A 27 0.77 1.43 -5.34
C PRO A 27 1.39 0.50 -6.38
N ILE A 28 2.01 1.07 -7.41
CA ILE A 28 2.57 0.37 -8.60
C ILE A 28 3.60 -0.72 -8.26
N SER A 29 4.20 -0.69 -7.06
CA SER A 29 5.23 -1.65 -6.63
C SER A 29 4.79 -2.53 -5.45
N CYS A 30 3.48 -2.61 -5.22
CA CYS A 30 2.90 -3.34 -4.11
C CYS A 30 1.79 -4.27 -4.56
N ASP A 31 1.67 -5.38 -3.84
CA ASP A 31 0.54 -6.29 -3.88
C ASP A 31 -0.37 -5.97 -2.70
N CYS A 32 -1.67 -5.78 -2.97
CA CYS A 32 -2.68 -5.47 -1.98
C CYS A 32 -3.51 -6.74 -1.76
N GLY A 33 -3.23 -7.46 -0.69
CA GLY A 33 -4.04 -8.59 -0.26
C GLY A 33 -5.29 -8.07 0.44
N ASP A 34 -6.46 -8.46 -0.05
CA ASP A 34 -7.74 -8.18 0.60
C ASP A 34 -8.02 -9.25 1.66
N GLU A 35 -7.85 -8.90 2.93
CA GLU A 35 -8.52 -9.59 4.04
C GLU A 35 -9.78 -8.79 4.40
N ALA A 36 -10.84 -9.48 4.81
CA ALA A 36 -12.22 -8.96 4.87
C ALA A 36 -12.44 -7.61 5.59
N GLU A 37 -11.49 -7.13 6.40
CA GLU A 37 -11.54 -5.84 7.09
C GLU A 37 -10.26 -4.98 6.98
N THR A 38 -9.15 -5.51 6.47
CA THR A 38 -7.86 -4.81 6.43
C THR A 38 -7.09 -5.11 5.15
N VAL A 39 -6.46 -4.09 4.58
CA VAL A 39 -5.57 -4.27 3.44
C VAL A 39 -4.17 -4.60 3.94
N ASN A 40 -3.65 -5.76 3.54
CA ASN A 40 -2.26 -6.13 3.73
C ASN A 40 -1.47 -5.69 2.51
N LEU A 41 -0.50 -4.80 2.70
CA LEU A 41 0.29 -4.25 1.63
C LEU A 41 1.67 -4.89 1.59
N SER A 42 1.99 -5.62 0.53
CA SER A 42 3.30 -6.24 0.30
C SER A 42 4.03 -5.54 -0.83
N CYS A 43 5.03 -4.72 -0.50
CA CYS A 43 5.81 -3.94 -1.45
C CYS A 43 7.22 -4.50 -1.64
N LYS A 44 7.78 -4.27 -2.82
CA LYS A 44 9.18 -4.62 -3.13
C LYS A 44 10.01 -3.38 -3.46
N SER A 45 11.23 -3.35 -2.93
CA SER A 45 12.29 -2.34 -3.18
C SER A 45 12.01 -0.91 -2.71
N THR A 46 10.79 -0.40 -2.92
CA THR A 46 10.42 1.00 -2.69
C THR A 46 9.35 1.12 -1.61
N ILE A 47 9.49 2.15 -0.76
CA ILE A 47 8.46 2.53 0.21
C ILE A 47 7.41 3.36 -0.52
N PRO A 48 6.13 2.94 -0.56
CA PRO A 48 5.09 3.67 -1.28
C PRO A 48 4.78 5.00 -0.59
N TYR A 49 4.65 6.08 -1.36
CA TYR A 49 4.31 7.39 -0.80
C TYR A 49 2.90 7.41 -0.21
N THR A 50 1.92 6.84 -0.92
CA THR A 50 0.51 6.75 -0.51
C THR A 50 0.14 5.28 -0.28
N LEU A 51 -0.61 5.02 0.79
CA LEU A 51 -1.17 3.68 1.10
C LEU A 51 -2.68 3.66 0.79
N PRO A 52 -3.32 2.51 0.58
CA PRO A 52 -4.78 2.40 0.64
C PRO A 52 -5.38 2.88 1.98
N LEU A 53 -6.65 3.30 1.99
CA LEU A 53 -7.32 3.90 3.17
C LEU A 53 -7.30 3.01 4.41
N ASN A 54 -7.50 1.71 4.23
CA ASN A 54 -7.65 0.72 5.32
C ASN A 54 -6.40 -0.17 5.48
N THR A 55 -5.23 0.31 5.06
CA THR A 55 -3.98 -0.41 5.25
C THR A 55 -3.57 -0.39 6.71
N ARG A 56 -3.46 -1.58 7.31
CA ARG A 56 -2.99 -1.77 8.70
C ARG A 56 -1.67 -2.52 8.78
N VAL A 57 -1.46 -3.44 7.84
CA VAL A 57 -0.26 -4.27 7.77
C VAL A 57 0.51 -3.88 6.52
N VAL A 58 1.77 -3.51 6.68
CA VAL A 58 2.67 -3.16 5.59
C VAL A 58 3.92 -4.01 5.70
N ASN A 59 4.21 -4.76 4.65
CA ASN A 59 5.41 -5.57 4.48
C ASN A 59 6.21 -5.02 3.30
N ILE A 60 7.44 -4.55 3.54
CA ILE A 60 8.32 -4.01 2.50
C ILE A 60 9.59 -4.83 2.51
N ILE A 61 9.84 -5.54 1.42
CA ILE A 61 11.00 -6.41 1.26
C ILE A 61 11.99 -5.85 0.24
N ASP A 62 13.23 -6.30 0.32
CA ASP A 62 14.32 -5.93 -0.59
C ASP A 62 14.55 -4.41 -0.68
N ILE A 63 14.40 -3.64 0.42
CA ILE A 63 14.67 -2.19 0.41
C ILE A 63 16.12 -1.92 -0.03
N GLU A 64 16.25 -1.09 -1.07
CA GLU A 64 17.53 -0.74 -1.71
C GLU A 64 18.10 0.61 -1.23
N TYR A 65 17.34 1.36 -0.43
CA TYR A 65 17.82 2.61 0.16
C TYR A 65 18.93 2.36 1.17
N LYS A 66 19.98 3.18 1.13
CA LYS A 66 21.01 3.16 2.17
C LYS A 66 20.56 3.79 3.49
N HIS A 67 19.72 4.82 3.38
CA HIS A 67 19.27 5.63 4.52
C HIS A 67 17.74 5.69 4.55
N LEU A 68 17.16 5.19 5.63
CA LEU A 68 15.75 5.42 5.96
C LEU A 68 15.62 6.68 6.80
N ASN A 69 14.59 7.46 6.52
CA ASN A 69 14.30 8.74 7.18
C ASN A 69 12.78 9.02 7.15
N GLN A 70 12.37 10.07 7.87
CA GLN A 70 10.95 10.45 8.01
C GLN A 70 10.24 10.72 6.68
N SER A 71 10.96 11.18 5.65
CA SER A 71 10.34 11.52 4.35
C SER A 71 9.71 10.31 3.65
N HIS A 72 10.21 9.09 3.92
CA HIS A 72 9.64 7.85 3.37
C HIS A 72 8.26 7.51 3.97
N PHE A 73 7.94 8.06 5.15
CA PHE A 73 6.71 7.78 5.89
C PHE A 73 5.89 9.06 6.11
N ASN A 74 6.04 10.07 5.24
CA ASN A 74 5.51 11.41 5.51
C ASN A 74 3.99 11.57 5.29
N HIS A 75 3.35 10.65 4.57
CA HIS A 75 1.93 10.75 4.22
C HIS A 75 1.01 10.40 5.41
N THR A 76 -0.14 11.06 5.50
CA THR A 76 -1.07 10.91 6.64
C THR A 76 -1.62 9.50 6.80
N ARG A 77 -1.74 8.74 5.71
CA ARG A 77 -2.20 7.34 5.73
C ARG A 77 -1.26 6.38 6.48
N TRP A 78 0.01 6.74 6.69
CA TRP A 78 0.93 5.98 7.53
C TRP A 78 0.49 5.91 9.00
N ALA A 79 -0.30 6.89 9.46
CA ALA A 79 -0.87 6.87 10.80
C ALA A 79 -1.85 5.70 11.01
N ASN A 80 -2.39 5.08 9.96
CA ASN A 80 -3.32 3.92 10.10
C ASN A 80 -2.58 2.58 10.28
N VAL A 81 -1.28 2.55 10.00
CA VAL A 81 -0.47 1.32 10.04
C VAL A 81 -0.22 0.90 11.48
N THR A 82 -0.55 -0.34 11.80
CA THR A 82 -0.34 -0.96 13.12
C THR A 82 0.82 -1.94 13.12
N ASN A 83 1.13 -2.53 11.96
CA ASN A 83 2.19 -3.52 11.79
C ASN A 83 3.05 -3.13 10.58
N LEU A 84 4.33 -2.88 10.83
CA LEU A 84 5.31 -2.51 9.80
C LEU A 84 6.48 -3.49 9.82
N TYR A 85 6.64 -4.21 8.71
CA TYR A 85 7.74 -5.13 8.46
C TYR A 85 8.63 -4.55 7.38
N LEU A 86 9.90 -4.29 7.71
CA LEU A 86 10.88 -3.75 6.78
C LEU A 86 12.04 -4.73 6.65
N SER A 87 12.34 -5.13 5.44
CA SER A 87 13.52 -5.93 5.11
C SER A 87 14.33 -5.25 4.01
N GLY A 88 15.63 -5.08 4.23
CA GLY A 88 16.53 -4.38 3.30
C GLY A 88 17.86 -5.08 3.16
N LYS A 89 18.41 -5.05 1.94
CA LYS A 89 19.74 -5.60 1.63
C LYS A 89 20.84 -4.54 1.57
N SER A 90 20.46 -3.27 1.65
CA SER A 90 21.38 -2.15 1.46
C SER A 90 21.19 -1.04 2.49
N VAL A 91 20.24 -1.20 3.41
CA VAL A 91 19.99 -0.22 4.48
C VAL A 91 21.13 -0.30 5.49
N THR A 92 21.90 0.78 5.59
CA THR A 92 23.00 0.90 6.55
C THR A 92 22.69 1.89 7.68
N HIS A 93 21.65 2.70 7.51
CA HIS A 93 21.28 3.72 8.47
C HIS A 93 19.77 3.95 8.54
N VAL A 94 19.26 4.08 9.76
CA VAL A 94 17.90 4.53 10.05
C VAL A 94 18.02 5.81 10.84
N ALA A 95 17.59 6.93 10.27
CA ALA A 95 17.72 8.25 10.89
C ALA A 95 16.77 8.41 12.07
N ASP A 96 17.09 9.36 12.95
CA ASP A 96 16.19 9.78 14.02
C ASP A 96 14.82 10.18 13.46
N TYR A 97 13.77 9.90 14.23
CA TYR A 97 12.39 10.24 13.87
C TYR A 97 11.88 9.62 12.55
N THR A 98 12.55 8.58 12.01
CA THR A 98 12.11 7.89 10.78
C THR A 98 10.64 7.47 10.83
N PHE A 99 10.15 7.01 11.98
CA PHE A 99 8.78 6.50 12.16
C PHE A 99 7.83 7.50 12.83
N LEU A 100 8.17 8.79 12.88
CA LEU A 100 7.39 9.79 13.64
C LEU A 100 5.90 9.85 13.24
N ASN A 101 5.60 9.63 11.96
CA ASN A 101 4.25 9.73 11.41
C ASN A 101 3.49 8.39 11.43
N VAL A 102 4.12 7.30 11.86
CA VAL A 102 3.50 5.96 11.98
C VAL A 102 2.96 5.81 13.40
N THR A 103 2.05 6.68 13.80
CA THR A 103 1.71 6.92 15.21
C THR A 103 0.90 5.82 15.89
N ASN A 104 0.17 4.99 15.13
CA ASN A 104 -0.58 3.85 15.66
C ASN A 104 0.19 2.53 15.61
N LEU A 105 1.51 2.58 15.40
CA LEU A 105 2.35 1.40 15.27
C LEU A 105 2.40 0.60 16.57
N THR A 106 1.99 -0.66 16.49
CA THR A 106 2.02 -1.62 17.61
C THR A 106 3.11 -2.68 17.43
N HIS A 107 3.47 -2.96 16.17
CA HIS A 107 4.48 -3.95 15.81
C HIS A 107 5.43 -3.37 14.76
N LEU A 108 6.71 -3.32 15.09
CA LEU A 108 7.78 -2.93 14.17
C LEU A 108 8.80 -4.06 14.09
N GLN A 109 9.06 -4.56 12.89
CA GLN A 109 10.14 -5.50 12.63
C GLN A 109 11.03 -4.94 11.54
N ILE A 110 12.33 -4.95 11.80
CA ILE A 110 13.36 -4.48 10.88
C ILE A 110 14.41 -5.58 10.74
N SER A 111 14.71 -5.98 9.51
CA SER A 111 15.74 -6.96 9.20
C SER A 111 16.64 -6.41 8.09
N PHE A 112 17.93 -6.25 8.36
CA PHE A 112 18.88 -5.81 7.36
C PHE A 112 19.97 -6.85 7.17
N ASP A 113 20.16 -7.28 5.91
CA ASP A 113 21.31 -8.09 5.53
C ASP A 113 22.50 -7.13 5.36
N ILE A 114 23.51 -7.27 6.23
CA ILE A 114 24.72 -6.45 6.25
C ILE A 114 25.88 -7.21 5.62
#